data_AF-A9U8C1-F1
#
_entry.id   AF-A9U8C1-F1
#
_cell.length_a   1.000
_cell.length_b   1.000
_cell.length_c   1.000
_cell.angle_alpha   90.00
_cell.angle_beta   90.00
_cell.angle_gamma   90.00
#
_symmetry.space_group_name_H-M   'P 1'
#
loop_
_entity.id
_entity.type
_entity.pdbx_description
1 polymer ?
#
loop_
_entity_poly.entity_id
_entity_poly.type
_entity_poly.pdbx_seq_one_letter_code
_entity_poly.pdbx_strand_id
1 'polypeptide(L)'
;MSQGRLEELRNQLDEVNLQLLSLLSERARIAQELGVEKEKQGVPKFDPVREKEMLEKLVASNEGPFDHETVRHLFKQIFQATLTLQQVDHKKHLLVSRKKKAEDTVIQLGDVTIGGGKPVMIAGPCSVESYEQVRTVAAALKEAGITVMRGGAFKPRTSPYDFQGLGIEGLKILKEVASEFGLKTISEIVDPAHIELACDYIDVIQIGARNMQNFELLKAAGD
;
A
#
# COMPACT_ATOMS: atom_id res chain seq x y z
N MET A 1 -16.02 58.58 5.78
CA MET A 1 -17.23 57.90 6.30
C MET A 1 -17.40 56.46 5.78
N SER A 2 -16.89 56.05 4.60
CA SER A 2 -17.08 54.67 4.12
C SER A 2 -16.10 53.62 4.67
N GLN A 3 -14.93 54.01 5.18
CA GLN A 3 -13.95 53.07 5.76
C GLN A 3 -14.47 52.38 7.03
N GLY A 4 -15.19 53.09 7.91
CA GLY A 4 -15.70 52.52 9.17
C GLY A 4 -16.76 51.42 8.98
N ARG A 5 -17.66 51.57 8.01
CA ARG A 5 -18.70 50.56 7.73
C ARG A 5 -18.12 49.26 7.16
N LEU A 6 -17.08 49.37 6.33
CA LEU A 6 -16.39 48.20 5.80
C LEU A 6 -15.70 47.42 6.92
N GLU A 7 -15.05 48.13 7.85
CA GLU A 7 -14.34 47.54 8.97
C GLU A 7 -15.31 46.89 9.98
N GLU A 8 -16.45 47.52 10.23
CA GLU A 8 -17.54 46.95 11.03
C GLU A 8 -18.09 45.65 10.43
N LEU A 9 -18.37 45.62 9.12
CA LEU A 9 -18.84 44.40 8.44
C LEU A 9 -17.80 43.27 8.47
N ARG A 10 -16.50 43.60 8.38
CA ARG A 10 -15.43 42.62 8.51
C ARG A 10 -15.37 42.02 9.92
N ASN A 11 -15.48 42.86 10.94
CA ASN A 11 -15.52 42.37 12.33
C ASN A 11 -16.73 41.46 12.59
N GLN A 12 -17.91 41.81 12.06
CA GLN A 12 -19.09 40.94 12.12
C GLN A 12 -18.87 39.61 11.41
N LEU A 13 -18.21 39.62 10.25
CA LEU A 13 -17.87 38.40 9.52
C LEU A 13 -16.88 37.52 10.33
N ASP A 14 -15.90 38.13 10.99
CA ASP A 14 -14.94 37.42 11.83
C ASP A 14 -15.62 36.77 13.05
N GLU A 15 -16.58 37.45 13.67
CA GLU A 15 -17.40 36.87 14.74
C GLU A 15 -18.19 35.64 14.25
N VAL A 16 -18.81 35.73 13.07
CA VAL A 16 -19.51 34.59 12.45
C VAL A 16 -18.54 33.44 12.15
N ASN A 17 -17.34 33.73 11.65
CA ASN A 17 -16.31 32.71 11.39
C ASN A 17 -15.93 31.94 12.66
N LEU A 18 -15.79 32.63 13.80
CA LEU A 18 -15.50 32.01 15.08
C LEU A 18 -16.66 31.13 15.58
N GLN A 19 -17.90 31.56 15.37
CA GLN A 19 -19.07 30.74 15.67
C GLN A 19 -19.13 29.48 14.80
N LEU A 20 -18.88 29.61 13.50
CA LEU A 20 -18.79 28.46 12.59
C LEU A 20 -17.69 27.48 13.02
N LEU A 21 -16.52 27.98 13.40
CA LEU A 21 -15.42 27.14 13.88
C LEU A 21 -15.82 26.36 15.14
N SER A 22 -16.51 27.02 16.08
CA SER A 22 -17.01 26.37 17.30
C SER A 22 -18.01 25.26 16.98
N LEU A 23 -18.99 25.53 16.11
CA LEU A 23 -20.02 24.57 15.69
C LEU A 23 -19.41 23.40 14.91
N LEU A 24 -18.44 23.65 14.03
CA LEU A 24 -17.72 22.59 13.31
C LEU A 24 -16.94 21.69 14.27
N SER A 25 -16.30 22.28 15.28
CA SER A 25 -15.57 21.55 16.31
C SER A 25 -16.48 20.69 17.18
N GLU A 26 -17.62 21.23 17.59
CA GLU A 26 -18.65 20.49 18.33
C GLU A 26 -19.21 19.33 17.49
N ARG A 27 -19.57 19.59 16.23
CA ARG A 27 -20.02 18.56 15.30
C ARG A 27 -18.99 17.45 15.14
N ALA A 28 -17.70 17.79 15.04
CA ALA A 28 -16.62 16.82 14.92
C ALA A 28 -16.51 15.92 16.16
N ARG A 29 -16.63 16.48 17.37
CA ARG A 29 -16.63 15.71 18.63
C ARG A 29 -17.78 14.70 18.67
N ILE A 30 -19.00 15.16 18.38
CA ILE A 30 -20.20 14.30 18.33
C ILE A 30 -19.99 13.17 17.31
N ALA A 31 -19.44 13.48 16.15
CA ALA A 31 -19.18 12.48 15.14
C ALA A 31 -18.10 11.47 15.57
N GLN A 32 -17.04 11.88 16.28
CA GLN A 32 -16.05 10.94 16.82
C GLN A 32 -16.68 9.96 17.80
N GLU A 33 -17.48 10.46 18.75
CA GLU A 33 -18.22 9.62 19.71
C GLU A 33 -19.15 8.63 18.98
N LEU A 34 -19.89 9.11 17.96
CA LEU A 34 -20.72 8.25 17.11
C LEU A 34 -19.89 7.19 16.38
N GLY A 35 -18.68 7.53 15.93
CA GLY A 35 -17.76 6.62 15.27
C GLY A 35 -17.31 5.47 16.17
N VAL A 36 -17.01 5.77 17.45
CA VAL A 36 -16.66 4.76 18.47
C VAL A 36 -17.83 3.84 18.75
N GLU A 37 -19.04 4.38 18.84
CA GLU A 37 -20.24 3.59 19.12
C GLU A 37 -20.62 2.67 17.96
N LYS A 38 -20.54 3.17 16.72
CA LYS A 38 -20.71 2.34 15.51
C LYS A 38 -19.71 1.19 15.45
N GLU A 39 -18.47 1.44 15.86
CA GLU A 39 -17.41 0.42 15.87
C GLU A 39 -17.71 -0.71 16.86
N LYS A 40 -18.18 -0.40 18.07
CA LYS A 40 -18.63 -1.41 19.04
C LYS A 40 -19.77 -2.28 18.49
N GLN A 41 -20.64 -1.69 17.68
CA GLN A 41 -21.80 -2.36 17.09
C GLN A 41 -21.49 -3.03 15.75
N GLY A 42 -20.25 -2.95 15.25
CA GLY A 42 -19.86 -3.51 13.95
C GLY A 42 -20.52 -2.83 12.74
N VAL A 43 -21.03 -1.60 12.91
CA VAL A 43 -21.71 -0.84 11.85
C VAL A 43 -20.69 -0.02 11.05
N PRO A 44 -20.80 0.04 9.72
CA PRO A 44 -19.93 0.87 8.89
C PRO A 44 -19.94 2.35 9.28
N LYS A 45 -18.74 2.97 9.31
CA LYS A 45 -18.58 4.40 9.62
C LYS A 45 -19.19 5.29 8.52
N PHE A 46 -19.01 4.90 7.25
CA PHE A 46 -19.64 5.54 6.09
C PHE A 46 -21.02 4.98 5.81
N ASP A 47 -22.01 5.86 5.70
CA ASP A 47 -23.40 5.53 5.36
C ASP A 47 -23.93 6.55 4.33
N PRO A 48 -24.03 6.18 3.04
CA PRO A 48 -24.45 7.10 1.99
C PRO A 48 -25.94 7.46 2.07
N VAL A 49 -26.77 6.59 2.65
CA VAL A 49 -28.21 6.85 2.82
C VAL A 49 -28.38 7.94 3.87
N ARG A 50 -27.69 7.79 5.00
CA ARG A 50 -27.71 8.80 6.06
C ARG A 50 -27.16 10.15 5.59
N GLU A 51 -26.10 10.14 4.80
CA GLU A 51 -25.55 11.39 4.23
C GLU A 51 -26.59 12.11 3.36
N LYS A 52 -27.27 11.35 2.49
CA LYS A 52 -28.33 11.89 1.63
C LYS A 52 -29.48 12.50 2.44
N GLU A 53 -29.97 11.82 3.48
CA GLU A 53 -31.03 12.33 4.36
C GLU A 53 -30.64 13.66 5.03
N MET A 54 -29.40 13.78 5.50
CA MET A 54 -28.92 15.02 6.12
C MET A 54 -28.87 16.16 5.11
N LEU A 55 -28.39 15.91 3.89
CA LEU A 55 -28.36 16.93 2.83
C LEU A 55 -29.76 17.36 2.41
N GLU A 56 -30.72 16.44 2.32
CA GLU A 56 -32.12 16.76 2.00
C GLU A 56 -32.74 17.65 3.07
N LYS A 57 -32.51 17.36 4.36
CA LYS A 57 -32.96 18.22 5.46
C LYS A 57 -32.35 19.61 5.40
N LEU A 58 -31.03 19.71 5.18
CA LEU A 58 -30.34 20.99 5.07
C LEU A 58 -30.88 21.84 3.92
N VAL A 59 -31.15 21.22 2.78
CA VAL A 59 -31.70 21.91 1.60
C VAL A 59 -33.15 22.32 1.82
N ALA A 60 -33.96 21.49 2.47
CA ALA A 60 -35.35 21.84 2.79
C ALA A 60 -35.46 23.04 3.76
N SER A 61 -34.44 23.25 4.60
CA SER A 61 -34.36 24.39 5.53
C SER A 61 -33.54 25.57 5.00
N ASN A 62 -33.10 25.55 3.75
CA ASN A 62 -32.27 26.63 3.21
C ASN A 62 -33.13 27.82 2.76
N GLU A 63 -33.02 28.93 3.49
CA GLU A 63 -33.70 30.20 3.16
C GLU A 63 -32.83 31.16 2.32
N GLY A 64 -31.64 30.70 1.90
CA GLY A 64 -30.66 31.50 1.18
C GLY A 64 -29.66 32.22 2.10
N PRO A 65 -28.75 33.05 1.55
CA PRO A 65 -28.66 33.48 0.15
C PRO A 65 -27.94 32.50 -0.80
N PHE A 66 -27.31 31.45 -0.27
CA PHE A 66 -26.70 30.41 -1.11
C PHE A 66 -27.77 29.52 -1.75
N ASP A 67 -27.52 29.07 -2.98
CA ASP A 67 -28.37 28.07 -3.63
C ASP A 67 -28.21 26.68 -3.02
N HIS A 68 -29.14 25.79 -3.36
CA HIS A 68 -29.16 24.42 -2.83
C HIS A 68 -27.93 23.60 -3.23
N GLU A 69 -27.33 23.88 -4.39
CA GLU A 69 -26.16 23.15 -4.86
C GLU A 69 -24.91 23.51 -4.04
N THR A 70 -24.73 24.80 -3.77
CA THR A 70 -23.65 25.34 -2.94
C THR A 70 -23.75 24.81 -1.52
N VAL A 71 -24.94 24.84 -0.91
CA VAL A 71 -25.16 24.27 0.43
C VAL A 71 -24.81 22.78 0.44
N ARG A 72 -25.26 22.00 -0.56
CA ARG A 72 -24.90 20.58 -0.67
C ARG A 72 -23.39 20.38 -0.75
N HIS A 73 -22.70 21.18 -1.56
CA HIS A 73 -21.26 21.07 -1.74
C HIS A 73 -20.50 21.34 -0.44
N LEU A 74 -20.81 22.45 0.24
CA LEU A 74 -20.17 22.83 1.51
C LEU A 74 -20.35 21.74 2.58
N PHE A 75 -21.57 21.26 2.77
CA PHE A 75 -21.84 20.23 3.77
C PHE A 75 -21.22 18.87 3.42
N LYS A 76 -21.12 18.50 2.14
CA LYS A 76 -20.34 17.33 1.73
C LYS A 76 -18.87 17.42 2.12
N GLN A 77 -18.23 18.60 1.97
CA GLN A 77 -16.85 18.80 2.43
C GLN A 77 -16.73 18.60 3.95
N ILE A 78 -17.68 19.14 4.72
CA ILE A 78 -17.75 18.95 6.18
C ILE A 78 -17.90 17.46 6.53
N PHE A 79 -18.76 16.74 5.81
CA PHE A 79 -19.02 15.31 6.03
C PHE A 79 -17.78 14.47 5.72
N GLN A 80 -17.11 14.74 4.61
CA GLN A 80 -15.88 14.08 4.21
C GLN A 80 -14.74 14.32 5.21
N ALA A 81 -14.55 15.56 5.68
CA ALA A 81 -13.55 15.88 6.70
C ALA A 81 -13.80 15.10 7.99
N THR A 82 -15.07 14.96 8.38
CA THR A 82 -15.48 14.22 9.59
C THR A 82 -15.26 12.72 9.45
N LEU A 83 -15.64 12.14 8.32
CA LEU A 83 -15.39 10.74 8.02
C LEU A 83 -13.88 10.45 8.04
N THR A 84 -13.08 11.35 7.48
CA THR A 84 -11.61 11.23 7.51
C THR A 84 -11.10 11.19 8.94
N LEU A 85 -11.56 12.08 9.83
CA LEU A 85 -11.22 12.08 11.25
C LEU A 85 -11.55 10.74 11.93
N GLN A 86 -12.73 10.16 11.66
CA GLN A 86 -13.13 8.85 12.19
C GLN A 86 -12.30 7.68 11.63
N GLN A 87 -11.76 7.83 10.42
CA GLN A 87 -10.92 6.84 9.75
C GLN A 87 -9.45 6.91 10.17
N VAL A 88 -8.99 8.02 10.78
CA VAL A 88 -7.61 8.13 11.29
C VAL A 88 -7.32 7.03 12.32
N ASP A 89 -8.31 6.65 13.15
CA ASP A 89 -8.18 5.51 14.09
C ASP A 89 -8.18 4.13 13.40
N HIS A 90 -8.71 4.04 12.18
CA HIS A 90 -8.82 2.79 11.42
C HIS A 90 -7.73 2.57 10.38
N LYS A 91 -6.94 3.60 10.04
CA LYS A 91 -5.55 3.39 9.61
C LYS A 91 -4.72 2.92 10.81
N LYS A 92 -5.17 1.83 11.45
CA LYS A 92 -4.38 0.96 12.31
C LYS A 92 -3.00 0.91 11.70
N HIS A 93 -2.02 1.35 12.47
CA HIS A 93 -0.62 1.53 12.08
C HIS A 93 -0.13 0.39 11.20
N LEU A 94 -0.29 0.51 9.88
CA LEU A 94 0.23 -0.47 8.95
C LEU A 94 1.73 -0.52 9.23
N LEU A 95 2.24 -1.72 9.53
CA LEU A 95 3.65 -1.90 9.91
C LEU A 95 4.59 -1.39 8.80
N VAL A 96 4.12 -1.43 7.56
CA VAL A 96 4.82 -0.94 6.36
C VAL A 96 4.82 0.60 6.20
N SER A 97 4.07 1.34 7.03
CA SER A 97 3.95 2.80 6.87
C SER A 97 5.09 3.57 7.54
N ARG A 98 5.52 4.68 6.94
CA ARG A 98 6.50 5.60 7.57
C ARG A 98 6.03 6.21 8.89
N LYS A 99 4.71 6.27 9.11
CA LYS A 99 4.13 6.68 10.40
C LYS A 99 4.46 5.68 11.52
N LYS A 100 4.64 4.40 11.18
CA LYS A 100 4.97 3.34 12.14
C LYS A 100 6.49 3.16 12.29
N LYS A 101 7.25 3.29 11.21
CA LYS A 101 8.72 3.28 11.21
C LYS A 101 9.22 4.36 10.26
N ALA A 102 9.79 5.44 10.79
CA ALA A 102 10.19 6.59 9.97
C ALA A 102 11.42 6.26 9.11
N GLU A 103 12.34 5.46 9.65
CA GLU A 103 13.58 5.04 9.05
C GLU A 103 13.37 4.04 7.92
N ASP A 104 14.25 4.08 6.92
CA ASP A 104 14.23 3.12 5.83
C ASP A 104 14.44 1.69 6.35
N THR A 105 13.71 0.74 5.76
CA THR A 105 13.99 -0.67 5.97
C THR A 105 15.07 -1.09 5.00
N VAL A 106 16.22 -1.49 5.55
CA VAL A 106 17.38 -1.96 4.82
C VAL A 106 17.44 -3.48 4.92
N ILE A 107 17.50 -4.16 3.79
CA ILE A 107 17.56 -5.62 3.72
C ILE A 107 19.00 -6.03 3.45
N GLN A 108 19.57 -6.85 4.34
CA GLN A 108 20.92 -7.39 4.19
C GLN A 108 20.86 -8.81 3.62
N LEU A 109 21.47 -9.02 2.45
CA LEU A 109 21.57 -10.30 1.77
C LEU A 109 23.05 -10.71 1.71
N GLY A 110 23.58 -11.20 2.83
CA GLY A 110 25.02 -11.44 2.96
C GLY A 110 25.80 -10.13 2.91
N ASP A 111 26.60 -9.93 1.86
CA ASP A 111 27.37 -8.72 1.59
C ASP A 111 26.60 -7.64 0.78
N VAL A 112 25.42 -7.97 0.26
CA VAL A 112 24.58 -7.05 -0.51
C VAL A 112 23.59 -6.31 0.40
N THR A 113 23.56 -4.98 0.30
CA THR A 113 22.65 -4.12 1.08
C THR A 113 21.61 -3.48 0.15
N ILE A 114 20.34 -3.85 0.28
CA ILE A 114 19.22 -3.27 -0.47
C ILE A 114 18.53 -2.20 0.37
N GLY A 115 18.33 -1.01 -0.19
CA GLY A 115 17.75 0.15 0.52
C GLY A 115 18.77 1.02 1.27
N GLY A 116 20.07 0.71 1.18
CA GLY A 116 21.15 1.49 1.82
C GLY A 116 21.62 2.73 1.06
N GLY A 117 20.79 3.32 0.20
CA GLY A 117 21.10 4.53 -0.58
C GLY A 117 21.91 4.30 -1.87
N LYS A 118 22.46 3.11 -2.10
CA LYS A 118 23.06 2.72 -3.39
C LYS A 118 22.10 1.79 -4.16
N PRO A 119 21.88 2.00 -5.47
CA PRO A 119 21.05 1.11 -6.26
C PRO A 119 21.73 -0.27 -6.40
N VAL A 120 20.93 -1.33 -6.34
CA VAL A 120 21.36 -2.71 -6.56
C VAL A 120 20.75 -3.20 -7.86
N MET A 121 21.59 -3.70 -8.78
CA MET A 121 21.13 -4.29 -10.04
C MET A 121 20.84 -5.78 -9.85
N ILE A 122 19.67 -6.21 -10.29
CA ILE A 122 19.26 -7.62 -10.31
C ILE A 122 19.03 -7.99 -11.77
N ALA A 123 19.73 -9.03 -12.24
CA ALA A 123 19.67 -9.46 -13.64
C ALA A 123 19.74 -10.99 -13.73
N GLY A 124 19.38 -11.54 -14.88
CA GLY A 124 19.36 -12.99 -15.09
C GLY A 124 18.21 -13.41 -15.98
N PRO A 125 18.12 -14.71 -16.32
CA PRO A 125 17.15 -15.18 -17.29
C PRO A 125 15.70 -15.10 -16.80
N CYS A 126 14.77 -15.06 -17.75
CA CYS A 126 13.35 -15.13 -17.44
C CYS A 126 12.99 -16.48 -16.79
N SER A 127 13.48 -17.56 -17.37
CA SER A 127 13.26 -18.94 -16.95
C SER A 127 14.59 -19.64 -16.73
N VAL A 128 14.62 -20.58 -15.79
CA VAL A 128 15.71 -21.54 -15.65
C VAL A 128 15.39 -22.71 -16.59
N GLU A 129 16.28 -22.95 -17.57
CA GLU A 129 16.03 -23.94 -18.62
C GLU A 129 17.06 -25.08 -18.59
N SER A 130 18.29 -24.80 -18.19
CA SER A 130 19.34 -25.80 -17.95
C SER A 130 20.46 -25.21 -17.10
N TYR A 131 21.28 -26.08 -16.51
CA TYR A 131 22.48 -25.67 -15.78
C TYR A 131 23.40 -24.79 -16.64
N GLU A 132 23.74 -25.22 -17.86
CA GLU A 132 24.67 -24.47 -18.73
C GLU A 132 24.13 -23.10 -19.15
N GLN A 133 22.82 -23.01 -19.37
CA GLN A 133 22.17 -21.75 -19.69
C GLN A 133 22.29 -20.74 -18.54
N VAL A 134 21.99 -21.16 -17.30
CA VAL A 134 22.12 -20.30 -16.12
C VAL A 134 23.58 -19.97 -15.84
N ARG A 135 24.48 -20.95 -15.96
CA ARG A 135 25.92 -20.79 -15.74
C ARG A 135 26.55 -19.77 -16.69
N THR A 136 26.18 -19.81 -17.97
CA THR A 136 26.64 -18.84 -18.98
C THR A 136 26.24 -17.42 -18.60
N VAL A 137 25.00 -17.22 -18.14
CA VAL A 137 24.54 -15.90 -17.69
C VAL A 137 25.24 -15.48 -16.40
N ALA A 138 25.37 -16.37 -15.42
CA ALA A 138 26.04 -16.10 -14.15
C ALA A 138 27.49 -15.63 -14.33
N ALA A 139 28.23 -16.24 -15.26
CA ALA A 139 29.58 -15.83 -15.61
C ALA A 139 29.62 -14.37 -16.12
N ALA A 140 28.74 -14.02 -17.05
CA ALA A 140 28.64 -12.66 -17.58
C ALA A 140 28.21 -11.64 -16.51
N LEU A 141 27.28 -12.01 -15.62
CA LEU A 141 26.87 -11.16 -14.50
C LEU A 141 28.05 -10.89 -13.54
N LYS A 142 28.84 -11.92 -13.24
CA LYS A 142 30.02 -11.80 -12.37
C LYS A 142 31.06 -10.87 -12.98
N GLU A 143 31.34 -11.00 -14.28
CA GLU A 143 32.25 -10.11 -15.01
C GLU A 143 31.76 -8.65 -15.00
N ALA A 144 30.45 -8.44 -15.09
CA ALA A 144 29.83 -7.12 -15.00
C ALA A 144 29.75 -6.56 -13.56
N GLY A 145 30.23 -7.29 -12.54
CA GLY A 145 30.19 -6.87 -11.15
C GLY A 145 28.79 -6.92 -10.51
N ILE A 146 27.84 -7.66 -11.12
CA ILE A 146 26.50 -7.86 -10.57
C ILE A 146 26.57 -8.96 -9.51
N THR A 147 25.94 -8.70 -8.36
CA THR A 147 25.99 -9.60 -7.19
C THR A 147 24.70 -10.36 -6.95
N VAL A 148 23.60 -10.00 -7.62
CA VAL A 148 22.29 -10.63 -7.45
C VAL A 148 21.76 -11.11 -8.80
N MET A 149 21.57 -12.43 -8.90
CA MET A 149 21.01 -13.11 -10.05
C MET A 149 19.54 -13.50 -9.81
N ARG A 150 18.68 -13.22 -10.79
CA ARG A 150 17.31 -13.78 -10.82
C ARG A 150 17.19 -14.94 -11.80
N GLY A 151 16.28 -15.87 -11.54
CA GLY A 151 15.88 -16.91 -12.49
C GLY A 151 14.53 -17.50 -12.12
N GLY A 152 13.62 -17.67 -13.08
CA GLY A 152 12.30 -18.23 -12.81
C GLY A 152 12.31 -19.75 -12.81
N ALA A 153 12.35 -20.37 -11.63
CA ALA A 153 12.19 -21.82 -11.49
C ALA A 153 10.73 -22.27 -11.68
N PHE A 154 9.77 -21.46 -11.21
CA PHE A 154 8.34 -21.59 -11.46
C PHE A 154 7.87 -20.44 -12.35
N LYS A 155 7.06 -20.73 -13.37
CA LYS A 155 6.58 -19.75 -14.34
C LYS A 155 5.05 -19.70 -14.34
N PRO A 156 4.40 -18.67 -13.76
CA PRO A 156 2.96 -18.52 -13.92
C PRO A 156 2.65 -18.14 -15.38
N ARG A 157 1.99 -19.06 -16.09
CA ARG A 157 1.62 -18.89 -17.50
C ARG A 157 0.13 -18.61 -17.65
N THR A 158 -0.22 -17.91 -18.73
CA THR A 158 -1.63 -17.78 -19.14
C THR A 158 -2.14 -19.09 -19.74
N SER A 159 -1.29 -19.79 -20.49
CA SER A 159 -1.60 -21.10 -21.07
C SER A 159 -1.01 -22.23 -20.22
N PRO A 160 -1.75 -23.31 -19.94
CA PRO A 160 -1.22 -24.46 -19.22
C PRO A 160 -0.24 -25.30 -20.06
N TYR A 161 -0.26 -25.17 -21.39
CA TYR A 161 0.60 -25.94 -22.30
C TYR A 161 1.97 -25.31 -22.52
N ASP A 162 2.14 -24.07 -22.05
CA ASP A 162 3.40 -23.39 -22.05
C ASP A 162 4.36 -24.02 -21.04
N PHE A 163 5.67 -23.80 -21.22
CA PHE A 163 6.68 -24.19 -20.23
C PHE A 163 6.39 -23.55 -18.85
N GLN A 164 6.15 -24.41 -17.85
CA GLN A 164 5.79 -24.01 -16.48
C GLN A 164 7.01 -23.77 -15.58
N GLY A 165 8.22 -23.97 -16.10
CA GLY A 165 9.46 -23.97 -15.32
C GLY A 165 9.89 -25.38 -14.89
N LEU A 166 11.15 -25.52 -14.47
CA LEU A 166 11.70 -26.78 -13.96
C LEU A 166 11.33 -27.06 -12.49
N GLY A 167 10.64 -26.14 -11.82
CA GLY A 167 10.26 -26.26 -10.43
C GLY A 167 11.47 -26.42 -9.51
N ILE A 168 11.45 -27.41 -8.62
CA ILE A 168 12.50 -27.67 -7.63
C ILE A 168 13.86 -27.91 -8.32
N GLU A 169 13.89 -28.56 -9.47
CA GLU A 169 15.14 -28.79 -10.19
C GLU A 169 15.75 -27.46 -10.68
N GLY A 170 14.90 -26.51 -11.08
CA GLY A 170 15.35 -25.15 -11.40
C GLY A 170 15.92 -24.41 -10.19
N LEU A 171 15.37 -24.63 -8.99
CA LEU A 171 15.91 -24.05 -7.75
C LEU A 171 17.28 -24.64 -7.40
N LYS A 172 17.47 -25.96 -7.57
CA LYS A 172 18.77 -26.62 -7.37
C LYS A 172 19.83 -26.06 -8.31
N ILE A 173 19.50 -25.94 -9.60
CA ILE A 173 20.38 -25.33 -10.60
C ILE A 173 20.78 -23.91 -10.19
N LEU A 174 19.82 -23.09 -9.74
CA LEU A 174 20.10 -21.73 -9.29
C LEU A 174 21.06 -21.72 -8.10
N LYS A 175 20.83 -22.56 -7.10
CA LYS A 175 21.69 -22.67 -5.91
C LYS A 175 23.12 -23.06 -6.28
N GLU A 176 23.26 -24.07 -7.13
CA GLU A 176 24.55 -24.62 -7.55
C GLU A 176 25.36 -23.58 -8.30
N VAL A 177 24.78 -23.00 -9.37
CA VAL A 177 25.44 -21.96 -10.15
C VAL A 177 25.75 -20.73 -9.30
N ALA A 178 24.82 -20.29 -8.45
CA ALA A 178 25.07 -19.12 -7.61
C ALA A 178 26.21 -19.34 -6.61
N SER A 179 26.35 -20.56 -6.09
CA SER A 179 27.47 -20.94 -5.22
C SER A 179 28.81 -20.90 -5.95
N GLU A 180 28.86 -21.31 -7.22
CA GLU A 180 30.08 -21.25 -8.05
C GLU A 180 30.57 -19.82 -8.29
N PHE A 181 29.66 -18.88 -8.54
CA PHE A 181 30.01 -17.49 -8.87
C PHE A 181 29.95 -16.53 -7.67
N GLY A 182 29.52 -17.02 -6.50
CA GLY A 182 29.28 -16.21 -5.31
C GLY A 182 28.22 -15.14 -5.58
N LEU A 183 27.08 -15.53 -6.12
CA LEU A 183 25.94 -14.67 -6.41
C LEU A 183 24.81 -14.93 -5.41
N LYS A 184 23.98 -13.90 -5.18
CA LYS A 184 22.70 -14.03 -4.49
C LYS A 184 21.60 -14.36 -5.47
N THR A 185 20.59 -15.10 -5.04
CA THR A 185 19.57 -15.69 -5.92
C THR A 185 18.17 -15.21 -5.60
N ILE A 186 17.41 -14.97 -6.67
CA ILE A 186 15.97 -14.65 -6.60
C ILE A 186 15.22 -15.59 -7.54
N SER A 187 14.18 -16.27 -7.03
CA SER A 187 13.23 -17.01 -7.86
C SER A 187 11.80 -16.78 -7.37
N GLU A 188 10.86 -16.88 -8.31
CA GLU A 188 9.43 -16.82 -8.01
C GLU A 188 8.93 -18.12 -7.39
N ILE A 189 8.15 -17.99 -6.32
CA ILE A 189 7.39 -19.09 -5.72
C ILE A 189 5.90 -18.78 -5.87
N VAL A 190 5.14 -19.79 -6.28
CA VAL A 190 3.72 -19.63 -6.66
C VAL A 190 2.75 -20.34 -5.73
N ASP A 191 3.25 -21.25 -4.88
CA ASP A 191 2.46 -22.10 -4.00
C ASP A 191 2.99 -22.00 -2.56
N PRO A 192 2.13 -21.78 -1.55
CA PRO A 192 2.52 -21.76 -0.14
C PRO A 192 3.34 -22.97 0.30
N ALA A 193 3.02 -24.16 -0.23
CA ALA A 193 3.70 -25.41 0.14
C ALA A 193 5.18 -25.46 -0.29
N HIS A 194 5.59 -24.58 -1.21
CA HIS A 194 6.97 -24.51 -1.69
C HIS A 194 7.80 -23.43 -0.99
N ILE A 195 7.23 -22.62 -0.09
CA ILE A 195 7.96 -21.53 0.58
C ILE A 195 9.10 -22.08 1.43
N GLU A 196 8.81 -23.00 2.34
CA GLU A 196 9.81 -23.58 3.25
C GLU A 196 10.94 -24.27 2.49
N LEU A 197 10.58 -25.10 1.50
CA LEU A 197 11.55 -25.77 0.64
C LEU A 197 12.43 -24.78 -0.13
N ALA A 198 11.86 -23.67 -0.62
CA ALA A 198 12.62 -22.69 -1.40
C ALA A 198 13.72 -22.02 -0.59
N CYS A 199 13.53 -21.84 0.73
CA CYS A 199 14.54 -21.26 1.63
C CYS A 199 15.87 -22.03 1.63
N ASP A 200 15.86 -23.32 1.28
CA ASP A 200 17.09 -24.12 1.16
C ASP A 200 17.89 -23.80 -0.12
N TYR A 201 17.29 -23.15 -1.11
CA TYR A 201 17.87 -22.98 -2.45
C TYR A 201 18.06 -21.53 -2.89
N ILE A 202 17.25 -20.59 -2.39
CA ILE A 202 17.28 -19.19 -2.82
C ILE A 202 17.42 -18.21 -1.67
N ASP A 203 18.07 -17.07 -1.93
CA ASP A 203 18.26 -16.00 -0.94
C ASP A 203 17.03 -15.07 -0.83
N VAL A 204 16.24 -14.93 -1.90
CA VAL A 204 15.05 -14.07 -1.93
C VAL A 204 13.90 -14.77 -2.66
N ILE A 205 12.75 -14.85 -1.98
CA ILE A 205 11.48 -15.30 -2.57
C ILE A 205 10.83 -14.13 -3.30
N GLN A 206 10.56 -14.31 -4.60
CA GLN A 206 9.75 -13.37 -5.38
C GLN A 206 8.28 -13.82 -5.36
N ILE A 207 7.38 -12.90 -5.03
CA ILE A 207 5.93 -13.05 -5.26
C ILE A 207 5.59 -12.33 -6.57
N GLY A 208 5.14 -13.06 -7.58
CA GLY A 208 4.77 -12.47 -8.86
C GLY A 208 3.50 -11.61 -8.78
N ALA A 209 3.35 -10.70 -9.74
CA ALA A 209 2.21 -9.77 -9.78
C ALA A 209 0.84 -10.45 -9.73
N ARG A 210 0.69 -11.63 -10.37
CA ARG A 210 -0.56 -12.41 -10.36
C ARG A 210 -0.92 -12.95 -8.98
N ASN A 211 0.07 -13.10 -8.10
CA ASN A 211 -0.07 -13.59 -6.74
C ASN A 211 -0.03 -12.46 -5.69
N MET A 212 -0.01 -11.19 -6.09
CA MET A 212 0.01 -10.05 -5.16
C MET A 212 -1.21 -10.02 -4.21
N GLN A 213 -2.30 -10.70 -4.57
CA GLN A 213 -3.50 -10.85 -3.75
C GLN A 213 -3.77 -12.30 -3.34
N ASN A 214 -2.80 -13.20 -3.54
CA ASN A 214 -2.88 -14.56 -3.02
C ASN A 214 -2.53 -14.53 -1.52
N PHE A 215 -3.53 -14.25 -0.68
CA PHE A 215 -3.31 -14.02 0.75
C PHE A 215 -2.69 -15.20 1.49
N GLU A 216 -2.97 -16.43 1.09
CA GLU A 216 -2.37 -17.62 1.71
C GLU A 216 -0.87 -17.71 1.40
N LEU A 217 -0.46 -17.38 0.17
CA LEU A 217 0.95 -17.30 -0.19
C LEU A 217 1.67 -16.15 0.53
N LEU A 218 1.00 -15.00 0.68
CA LEU A 218 1.56 -13.86 1.42
C LEU A 218 1.74 -14.15 2.91
N LYS A 219 0.80 -14.88 3.52
CA LYS A 219 0.93 -15.35 4.92
C LYS A 219 2.08 -16.32 5.05
N ALA A 220 2.14 -17.36 4.20
CA ALA A 220 3.22 -18.34 4.23
C ALA A 220 4.61 -17.70 4.03
N ALA A 221 4.73 -16.65 3.21
CA ALA A 221 5.98 -15.91 3.05
C ALA A 221 6.32 -14.96 4.21
N GLY A 222 5.35 -14.67 5.09
CA GLY A 222 5.51 -13.82 6.26
C GLY A 222 5.61 -14.58 7.59
N ASP A 223 5.38 -15.90 7.59
CA ASP A 223 5.54 -16.82 8.71
C ASP A 223 7.03 -17.16 8.93
#